data_AF-A0A401R1R4-F1
#
_entry.id   AF-A0A401R1R4-F1
#
_cell.length_a   1.000
_cell.length_b   1.000
_cell.length_c   1.000
_cell.angle_alpha   90.00
_cell.angle_beta   90.00
_cell.angle_gamma   90.00
#
_symmetry.space_group_name_H-M   'P 1'
#
loop_
_entity.id
_entity.type
_entity.pdbx_description
1 polymer ?
#
loop_
_entity_poly.entity_id
_entity_poly.type
_entity_poly.pdbx_seq_one_letter_code
_entity_poly.pdbx_strand_id
1 'polypeptide(L)'
;MRKTVLVVKTLCDAHLSKDATEQEATDTLTLGARTWDLCTEHAGKFAGFLVDALGDAGEPASDESGPEPMAVEPVPVIEPSPVVESERESGDVSEEAAEPESLPSVMLAGEIDGYDWESARTAVRNAGYEVVGRADDSTVLLILGEGGERNGHKLRDARERGLSVMDARTPGRFKSAVLSGEFVGGDPLPEPAKVTGSGMSDRERNRVIRAWARENGWPNLPVQGRVPMNVRHAWELSQRDASEGKAVAA
;
A
#
# COMPACT_ATOMS: atom_id res chain seq x y z
N MET A 1 41.40 16.38 35.65
CA MET A 1 40.23 16.55 34.75
C MET A 1 39.44 15.26 34.75
N ARG A 2 38.19 15.26 35.23
CA ARG A 2 37.33 14.06 35.20
C ARG A 2 36.64 14.02 33.84
N LYS A 3 36.89 12.96 33.06
CA LYS A 3 36.14 12.68 31.82
C LYS A 3 34.88 11.94 32.22
N THR A 4 33.72 12.54 31.98
CA THR A 4 32.42 11.86 32.07
C THR A 4 32.19 11.18 30.73
N VAL A 5 32.14 9.86 30.70
CA VAL A 5 31.74 9.07 29.53
C VAL A 5 30.25 8.80 29.65
N LEU A 6 29.49 9.22 28.66
CA LEU A 6 28.05 8.99 28.58
C LEU A 6 27.84 7.71 27.78
N VAL A 7 27.39 6.65 28.46
CA VAL A 7 27.07 5.37 27.82
C VAL A 7 25.60 5.42 27.41
N VAL A 8 25.35 5.51 26.11
CA VAL A 8 23.99 5.38 25.55
C VAL A 8 23.69 3.89 25.47
N LYS A 9 22.64 3.44 26.16
CA LYS A 9 22.17 2.06 26.06
C LYS A 9 21.34 1.91 24.79
N THR A 10 21.70 0.97 23.94
CA THR A 10 20.87 0.52 22.81
C THR A 10 19.84 -0.47 23.34
N LEU A 11 18.56 -0.26 22.99
CA LEU A 11 17.44 -1.06 23.47
C LEU A 11 16.91 -1.95 22.35
N CYS A 12 16.35 -3.09 22.72
CA CYS A 12 15.81 -4.06 21.79
C CYS A 12 14.48 -3.58 21.21
N ASP A 13 14.45 -3.31 19.90
CA ASP A 13 13.28 -2.82 19.17
C ASP A 13 12.08 -3.76 19.24
N ALA A 14 12.33 -5.08 19.31
CA ALA A 14 11.28 -6.09 19.39
C ALA A 14 10.54 -6.05 20.75
N HIS A 15 11.25 -5.79 21.85
CA HIS A 15 10.62 -5.61 23.16
C HIS A 15 9.90 -4.25 23.24
N LEU A 16 10.55 -3.19 22.74
CA LEU A 16 9.93 -1.86 22.67
C LEU A 16 8.60 -1.87 21.88
N SER A 17 8.54 -2.61 20.77
CA SER A 17 7.34 -2.69 19.94
C SER A 17 6.26 -3.64 20.48
N LYS A 18 6.64 -4.72 21.17
CA LYS A 18 5.68 -5.74 21.64
C LYS A 18 5.02 -5.39 22.97
N ASP A 19 5.81 -5.01 23.97
CA ASP A 19 5.34 -4.81 25.34
C ASP A 19 5.94 -3.58 26.02
N ALA A 20 6.68 -2.75 25.27
CA ALA A 20 7.37 -1.57 25.76
C ALA A 20 8.40 -1.88 26.88
N THR A 21 8.89 -3.12 26.94
CA THR A 21 9.94 -3.47 27.92
C THR A 21 11.32 -3.02 27.43
N GLU A 22 12.11 -2.52 28.37
CA GLU A 22 13.48 -2.06 28.11
C GLU A 22 14.46 -3.22 28.30
N GLN A 23 14.73 -3.94 27.21
CA GLN A 23 15.77 -4.96 27.16
C GLN A 23 16.98 -4.41 26.39
N GLU A 24 18.21 -4.64 26.88
CA GLU A 24 19.43 -4.22 26.17
C GLU A 24 19.60 -5.00 24.86
N ALA A 25 19.90 -4.28 23.78
CA ALA A 25 20.24 -4.89 22.50
C ALA A 25 21.69 -5.37 22.51
N THR A 26 21.91 -6.60 22.03
CA THR A 26 23.23 -7.21 21.91
C THR A 26 23.74 -7.19 20.48
N ASP A 27 22.83 -7.12 19.51
CA ASP A 27 23.12 -7.25 18.08
C ASP A 27 22.36 -6.20 17.28
N THR A 28 22.94 -5.75 16.18
CA THR A 28 22.31 -4.84 15.23
C THR A 28 22.16 -5.53 13.89
N LEU A 29 20.94 -5.70 13.43
CA LEU A 29 20.62 -6.33 12.14
C LEU A 29 20.27 -5.27 11.11
N THR A 30 20.84 -5.36 9.91
CA THR A 30 20.54 -4.45 8.80
C THR A 30 20.03 -5.25 7.59
N LEU A 31 18.87 -4.85 7.05
CA LEU A 31 18.31 -5.39 5.80
C LEU A 31 17.96 -4.24 4.86
N GLY A 32 18.73 -4.09 3.78
CA GLY A 32 18.62 -2.94 2.88
C GLY A 32 18.87 -1.63 3.63
N ALA A 33 17.88 -0.74 3.63
CA ALA A 33 17.94 0.56 4.30
C ALA A 33 17.37 0.57 5.73
N ARG A 34 16.99 -0.60 6.27
CA ARG A 34 16.40 -0.72 7.62
C ARG A 34 17.38 -1.38 8.57
N THR A 35 17.41 -0.88 9.80
CA THR A 35 18.26 -1.35 10.88
C THR A 35 17.42 -1.60 12.12
N TRP A 36 17.69 -2.69 12.83
CA TRP A 36 17.03 -3.06 14.08
C TRP A 36 18.07 -3.47 15.12
N ASP A 37 17.92 -2.94 16.33
CA ASP A 37 18.71 -3.33 17.49
C ASP A 37 17.96 -4.43 18.24
N LEU A 38 18.55 -5.62 18.36
CA LEU A 38 17.91 -6.82 18.88
C LEU A 38 18.72 -7.42 20.03
N CYS A 39 18.03 -8.02 21.00
CA CYS A 39 18.67 -8.94 21.94
C CYS A 39 18.90 -10.30 21.27
N THR A 40 19.79 -11.12 21.83
CA THR A 40 20.17 -12.43 21.30
C THR A 40 18.97 -13.33 20.95
N GLU A 41 17.92 -13.31 21.78
CA GLU A 41 16.70 -14.10 21.52
C GLU A 41 15.97 -13.64 20.26
N HIS A 42 15.77 -12.32 20.10
CA HIS A 42 15.08 -11.77 18.94
C HIS A 42 15.94 -11.83 17.68
N ALA A 43 17.26 -11.69 17.79
CA ALA A 43 18.18 -11.90 16.70
C ALA A 43 18.09 -13.34 16.16
N GLY A 44 18.08 -14.34 17.05
CA GLY A 44 17.93 -15.75 16.66
C GLY A 44 16.59 -16.06 15.98
N LYS A 45 15.48 -15.54 16.53
CA LYS A 45 14.15 -15.71 15.91
C LYS A 45 14.08 -15.05 14.53
N PHE A 46 14.61 -13.83 14.41
CA PHE A 46 14.62 -13.10 13.16
C PHE A 46 15.48 -13.82 12.10
N ALA A 47 16.65 -14.33 12.49
CA ALA A 47 17.49 -15.14 11.60
C ALA A 47 16.76 -16.39 11.10
N GLY A 48 16.00 -17.07 11.97
CA GLY A 48 15.13 -18.18 11.56
C GLY A 48 14.12 -17.78 10.49
N PHE A 49 13.40 -16.66 10.67
CA PHE A 49 12.48 -16.17 9.65
C PHE A 49 13.16 -15.80 8.34
N LEU A 50 14.39 -15.26 8.38
CA LEU A 50 15.15 -14.97 7.17
C LEU A 50 15.54 -16.26 6.43
N VAL A 51 16.00 -17.28 7.15
CA VAL A 51 16.31 -18.59 6.56
C VAL A 51 15.05 -19.24 5.97
N ASP A 52 13.92 -19.16 6.67
CA ASP A 52 12.65 -19.68 6.16
C ASP A 52 12.18 -18.94 4.89
N ALA A 53 12.40 -17.62 4.82
CA ALA A 53 11.93 -16.79 3.71
C ALA A 53 12.87 -16.80 2.49
N LEU A 54 14.18 -16.84 2.72
CA LEU A 54 15.21 -16.73 1.68
C LEU A 54 15.84 -18.09 1.32
N GLY A 55 15.53 -19.13 2.09
CA GLY A 55 16.22 -20.41 2.05
C GLY A 55 17.49 -20.40 2.91
N ASP A 56 17.98 -21.60 3.20
CA ASP A 56 19.30 -21.76 3.80
C ASP A 56 20.35 -21.36 2.77
N ALA A 57 20.97 -20.19 2.97
CA ALA A 57 22.18 -19.83 2.26
C ALA A 57 23.29 -20.74 2.82
N GLY A 58 23.33 -21.97 2.31
CA GLY A 58 24.39 -22.92 2.61
C GLY A 58 25.74 -22.23 2.54
N GLU A 59 26.65 -22.64 3.44
CA GLU A 59 27.93 -21.99 3.74
C GLU A 59 28.49 -21.16 2.57
N PRO A 60 28.78 -19.86 2.76
CA PRO A 60 29.40 -19.08 1.71
C PRO A 60 30.70 -19.80 1.34
N ALA A 61 30.82 -20.18 0.07
CA ALA A 61 32.09 -20.59 -0.47
C ALA A 61 33.08 -19.48 -0.12
N SER A 62 34.08 -19.82 0.70
CA SER A 62 35.17 -18.93 1.06
C SER A 62 35.93 -18.57 -0.22
N ASP A 63 35.45 -17.57 -0.95
CA ASP A 63 36.25 -16.84 -1.92
C ASP A 63 37.10 -15.86 -1.13
N GLU A 64 38.27 -16.36 -0.70
CA GLU A 64 39.43 -15.52 -0.39
C GLU A 64 39.79 -14.72 -1.65
N SER A 65 39.18 -13.55 -1.81
CA SER A 65 39.69 -12.51 -2.71
C SER A 65 39.43 -11.16 -2.08
N GLY A 66 40.35 -10.79 -1.18
CA GLY A 66 40.42 -9.45 -0.61
C GLY A 66 40.68 -8.41 -1.71
N PRO A 67 40.01 -7.25 -1.69
CA PRO A 67 40.35 -6.16 -2.60
C PRO A 67 41.60 -5.42 -2.07
N GLU A 68 42.72 -5.58 -2.76
CA GLU A 68 43.86 -4.67 -2.60
C GLU A 68 43.48 -3.25 -3.09
N PRO A 69 43.80 -2.19 -2.33
CA PRO A 69 43.52 -0.82 -2.75
C PRO A 69 44.64 -0.32 -3.69
N MET A 70 44.41 -0.36 -5.00
CA MET A 70 45.29 0.32 -5.96
C MET A 70 44.87 1.78 -6.16
N ALA A 71 45.65 2.66 -5.54
CA ALA A 71 45.74 4.07 -5.88
C ALA A 71 46.69 4.25 -7.08
N VAL A 72 46.23 4.79 -8.21
CA VAL A 72 47.08 5.56 -9.15
C VAL A 72 46.27 6.60 -9.94
N GLU A 73 46.95 7.73 -10.15
CA GLU A 73 46.69 9.08 -10.66
C GLU A 73 45.88 9.36 -11.96
N PRO A 74 45.53 10.64 -12.25
CA PRO A 74 44.60 11.07 -13.30
C PRO A 74 45.27 11.73 -14.53
N VAL A 75 44.88 11.37 -15.77
CA VAL A 75 45.19 12.15 -17.00
C VAL A 75 44.30 11.67 -18.18
N PRO A 76 44.07 12.44 -19.27
CA PRO A 76 43.31 13.68 -19.41
C PRO A 76 42.11 13.58 -20.40
N VAL A 77 41.32 14.65 -20.41
CA VAL A 77 40.25 15.00 -21.36
C VAL A 77 40.68 14.91 -22.83
N ILE A 78 39.94 14.16 -23.66
CA ILE A 78 39.81 14.40 -25.10
C ILE A 78 38.33 14.21 -25.50
N GLU A 79 37.74 15.29 -25.99
CA GLU A 79 36.41 15.38 -26.62
C GLU A 79 36.59 15.44 -28.18
N PRO A 80 35.52 15.38 -29.01
CA PRO A 80 35.26 14.25 -29.92
C PRO A 80 35.24 14.62 -31.43
N SER A 81 35.25 13.61 -32.33
CA SER A 81 34.67 13.62 -33.71
C SER A 81 35.20 12.44 -34.57
N PRO A 82 34.58 12.09 -35.73
CA PRO A 82 33.18 12.19 -36.14
C PRO A 82 32.62 10.85 -36.72
N VAL A 83 31.32 10.89 -36.98
CA VAL A 83 30.42 9.91 -37.64
C VAL A 83 31.03 9.18 -38.85
N VAL A 84 30.89 7.85 -38.89
CA VAL A 84 30.81 7.09 -40.16
C VAL A 84 29.67 6.07 -40.03
N GLU A 85 28.64 6.30 -40.83
CA GLU A 85 27.55 5.37 -41.12
C GLU A 85 28.11 4.10 -41.80
N SER A 86 27.64 2.93 -41.39
CA SER A 86 27.74 1.73 -42.21
C SER A 86 26.44 0.95 -42.07
N GLU A 87 25.64 1.08 -43.13
CA GLU A 87 24.45 0.32 -43.41
C GLU A 87 24.76 -1.18 -43.61
N ARG A 88 23.80 -2.01 -43.18
CA ARG A 88 23.49 -3.39 -43.62
C ARG A 88 24.36 -4.53 -43.10
N GLU A 89 23.76 -5.32 -42.22
CA GLU A 89 23.28 -6.65 -42.65
C GLU A 89 22.04 -7.02 -41.84
N SER A 90 20.89 -7.05 -42.50
CA SER A 90 19.60 -7.47 -41.96
C SER A 90 19.63 -8.99 -41.78
N GLY A 91 20.16 -9.42 -40.64
CA GLY A 91 19.90 -10.75 -40.12
C GLY A 91 18.43 -10.82 -39.70
N ASP A 92 17.66 -11.54 -40.50
CA ASP A 92 16.30 -11.99 -40.22
C ASP A 92 16.31 -12.90 -38.98
N VAL A 93 16.41 -12.26 -37.81
CA VAL A 93 16.13 -12.89 -36.52
C VAL A 93 14.65 -12.64 -36.30
N SER A 94 13.83 -13.62 -36.67
CA SER A 94 12.46 -13.75 -36.21
C SER A 94 12.49 -13.87 -34.69
N GLU A 95 12.57 -12.73 -33.99
CA GLU A 95 12.09 -12.59 -32.63
C GLU A 95 10.57 -12.80 -32.71
N GLU A 96 10.13 -14.06 -32.64
CA GLU A 96 8.89 -14.34 -31.91
C GLU A 96 9.12 -13.85 -30.48
N ALA A 97 8.94 -12.55 -30.29
CA ALA A 97 8.75 -11.95 -28.99
C ALA A 97 7.51 -12.65 -28.43
N ALA A 98 7.74 -13.70 -27.62
CA ALA A 98 6.71 -14.31 -26.82
C ALA A 98 6.00 -13.16 -26.10
N GLU A 99 4.75 -12.91 -26.48
CA GLU A 99 3.93 -11.92 -25.79
C GLU A 99 4.02 -12.25 -24.30
N PRO A 100 4.42 -11.30 -23.44
CA PRO A 100 4.60 -11.58 -22.03
C PRO A 100 3.31 -12.20 -21.51
N GLU A 101 3.40 -13.42 -20.97
CA GLU A 101 2.25 -14.13 -20.42
C GLU A 101 1.53 -13.18 -19.46
N SER A 102 0.29 -12.81 -19.80
CA SER A 102 -0.48 -11.84 -19.04
C SER A 102 -0.70 -12.40 -17.64
N LEU A 103 -0.14 -11.73 -16.62
CA LEU A 103 -0.27 -12.15 -15.24
C LEU A 103 -1.76 -12.19 -14.84
N PRO A 104 -2.15 -13.13 -13.96
CA PRO A 104 -3.51 -13.18 -13.46
C PRO A 104 -3.83 -11.88 -12.72
N SER A 105 -4.98 -11.28 -13.02
CA SER A 105 -5.39 -10.00 -12.45
C SER A 105 -6.44 -10.16 -11.35
N VAL A 106 -6.44 -9.22 -10.40
CA VAL A 106 -7.26 -9.23 -9.19
C VAL A 106 -7.87 -7.85 -8.98
N MET A 107 -9.16 -7.84 -8.64
CA MET A 107 -9.86 -6.63 -8.23
C MET A 107 -9.93 -6.52 -6.71
N LEU A 108 -9.64 -5.33 -6.18
CA LEU A 108 -9.83 -4.99 -4.76
C LEU A 108 -11.04 -4.07 -4.60
N ALA A 109 -11.94 -4.35 -3.66
CA ALA A 109 -13.09 -3.51 -3.35
C ALA A 109 -13.28 -3.35 -1.84
N GLY A 110 -13.34 -2.11 -1.34
CA GLY A 110 -13.48 -1.83 0.08
C GLY A 110 -12.15 -1.65 0.82
N GLU A 111 -12.24 -1.40 2.13
CA GLU A 111 -11.10 -1.26 3.03
C GLU A 111 -10.71 -2.62 3.63
N ILE A 112 -9.42 -2.87 3.80
CA ILE A 112 -8.93 -4.17 4.30
C ILE A 112 -8.35 -3.96 5.68
N ASP A 113 -8.76 -4.78 6.63
CA ASP A 113 -8.29 -4.69 8.01
C ASP A 113 -6.76 -4.82 8.09
N GLY A 114 -6.11 -3.86 8.75
CA GLY A 114 -4.66 -3.79 8.89
C GLY A 114 -3.87 -3.35 7.65
N TYR A 115 -4.54 -2.98 6.55
CA TYR A 115 -3.88 -2.51 5.33
C TYR A 115 -4.51 -1.22 4.82
N ASP A 116 -3.69 -0.20 4.58
CA ASP A 116 -4.12 0.90 3.73
C ASP A 116 -4.24 0.43 2.27
N TRP A 117 -4.88 1.26 1.45
CA TRP A 117 -5.16 0.95 0.04
C TRP A 117 -3.92 0.65 -0.80
N GLU A 118 -2.80 1.33 -0.55
CA GLU A 118 -1.57 1.14 -1.31
C GLU A 118 -0.79 -0.09 -0.84
N SER A 119 -0.76 -0.32 0.47
CA SER A 119 -0.19 -1.50 1.10
C SER A 119 -0.90 -2.78 0.64
N ALA A 120 -2.24 -2.79 0.58
CA ALA A 120 -3.00 -3.93 0.09
C ALA A 120 -2.68 -4.24 -1.39
N ARG A 121 -2.57 -3.21 -2.23
CA ARG A 121 -2.21 -3.37 -3.64
C ARG A 121 -0.81 -3.92 -3.82
N THR A 122 0.14 -3.39 -3.06
CA THR A 122 1.53 -3.84 -3.08
C THR A 122 1.63 -5.29 -2.63
N ALA A 123 0.90 -5.69 -1.58
CA ALA A 123 0.87 -7.07 -1.12
C ALA A 123 0.33 -8.04 -2.18
N VAL A 124 -0.74 -7.67 -2.90
CA VAL A 124 -1.28 -8.48 -4.00
C VAL A 124 -0.29 -8.59 -5.17
N ARG A 125 0.42 -7.50 -5.52
CA ARG A 125 1.46 -7.52 -6.56
C ARG A 125 2.66 -8.37 -6.18
N ASN A 126 3.09 -8.31 -4.92
CA ASN A 126 4.20 -9.12 -4.42
C ASN A 126 3.89 -10.62 -4.45
N ALA A 127 2.61 -10.99 -4.43
CA ALA A 127 2.16 -12.37 -4.62
C ALA A 127 2.01 -12.78 -6.11
N GLY A 128 2.41 -11.93 -7.05
CA GLY A 128 2.43 -12.24 -8.49
C GLY A 128 1.15 -11.90 -9.26
N TYR A 129 0.23 -11.14 -8.66
CA TYR A 129 -1.02 -10.73 -9.32
C TYR A 129 -0.99 -9.28 -9.80
N GLU A 130 -1.63 -9.02 -10.94
CA GLU A 130 -1.89 -7.64 -11.36
C GLU A 130 -3.12 -7.09 -10.64
N VAL A 131 -3.08 -5.83 -10.19
CA VAL A 131 -4.26 -5.19 -9.58
C VAL A 131 -4.97 -4.31 -10.58
N VAL A 132 -6.21 -4.67 -10.92
CA VAL A 132 -7.03 -3.96 -11.90
C VAL A 132 -8.23 -3.26 -11.25
N GLY A 133 -8.68 -2.17 -11.88
CA GLY A 133 -9.87 -1.43 -11.47
C GLY A 133 -11.17 -1.98 -12.08
N ARG A 134 -11.05 -2.71 -13.20
CA ARG A 134 -12.11 -3.28 -14.00
C ARG A 134 -11.73 -4.71 -14.33
N ALA A 135 -12.73 -5.58 -14.39
CA ALA A 135 -12.48 -6.95 -14.77
C ALA A 135 -12.22 -7.05 -16.27
N ASP A 136 -11.14 -7.72 -16.62
CA ASP A 136 -10.73 -8.16 -17.95
C ASP A 136 -10.73 -9.69 -18.03
N ASP A 137 -10.19 -10.23 -19.11
CA ASP A 137 -10.19 -11.67 -19.38
C ASP A 137 -9.12 -12.41 -18.57
N SER A 138 -8.13 -11.71 -18.02
CA SER A 138 -7.14 -12.27 -17.09
C SER A 138 -7.56 -12.15 -15.62
N THR A 139 -8.69 -11.50 -15.33
CA THR A 139 -9.16 -11.32 -13.95
C THR A 139 -9.69 -12.63 -13.40
N VAL A 140 -9.09 -13.09 -12.30
CA VAL A 140 -9.43 -14.38 -11.67
C VAL A 140 -10.16 -14.22 -10.34
N LEU A 141 -10.00 -13.09 -9.65
CA LEU A 141 -10.47 -12.92 -8.28
C LEU A 141 -10.96 -11.50 -7.97
N LEU A 142 -12.03 -11.41 -7.18
CA LEU A 142 -12.44 -10.21 -6.46
C LEU A 142 -12.14 -10.38 -4.96
N ILE A 143 -11.31 -9.50 -4.42
CA ILE A 143 -11.07 -9.37 -2.97
C ILE A 143 -12.01 -8.30 -2.42
N LEU A 144 -12.87 -8.71 -1.49
CA LEU A 144 -13.89 -7.86 -0.89
C LEU A 144 -13.56 -7.52 0.57
N GLY A 145 -13.20 -6.27 0.81
CA GLY A 145 -13.05 -5.68 2.13
C GLY A 145 -14.33 -4.99 2.63
N GLU A 146 -14.19 -4.28 3.74
CA GLU A 146 -15.25 -3.52 4.40
C GLU A 146 -15.77 -2.40 3.48
N GLY A 147 -17.10 -2.29 3.36
CA GLY A 147 -17.73 -1.34 2.44
C GLY A 147 -17.61 -1.71 0.96
N GLY A 148 -17.02 -2.87 0.63
CA GLY A 148 -16.85 -3.36 -0.73
C GLY A 148 -18.19 -3.54 -1.46
N GLU A 149 -19.26 -3.86 -0.74
CA GLU A 149 -20.63 -4.03 -1.25
C GLU A 149 -21.20 -2.75 -1.90
N ARG A 150 -20.62 -1.58 -1.59
CA ARG A 150 -20.99 -0.28 -2.18
C ARG A 150 -20.41 -0.09 -3.59
N ASN A 151 -19.39 -0.87 -3.96
CA ASN A 151 -18.77 -0.83 -5.28
C ASN A 151 -19.55 -1.66 -6.29
N GLY A 152 -20.79 -1.23 -6.57
CA GLY A 152 -21.72 -1.98 -7.42
C GLY A 152 -21.22 -2.29 -8.82
N HIS A 153 -20.28 -1.50 -9.37
CA HIS A 153 -19.67 -1.79 -10.67
C HIS A 153 -18.72 -3.01 -10.61
N LYS A 154 -17.88 -3.14 -9.58
CA LYS A 154 -16.99 -4.30 -9.41
C LYS A 154 -17.75 -5.59 -9.12
N LEU A 155 -18.82 -5.49 -8.33
CA LEU A 155 -19.70 -6.63 -8.05
C LEU A 155 -20.47 -7.09 -9.28
N ARG A 156 -20.85 -6.15 -10.15
CA ARG A 156 -21.45 -6.46 -11.44
C ARG A 156 -20.44 -7.14 -12.36
N ASP A 157 -19.26 -6.55 -12.51
CA ASP A 157 -18.18 -7.09 -13.34
C ASP A 157 -17.81 -8.52 -12.88
N ALA A 158 -17.72 -8.75 -11.56
CA ALA A 158 -17.48 -10.07 -10.98
C ALA A 158 -18.62 -11.07 -11.25
N ARG A 159 -19.87 -10.63 -11.18
CA ARG A 159 -21.04 -11.47 -11.48
C ARG A 159 -21.11 -11.87 -12.94
N GLU A 160 -20.92 -10.92 -13.85
CA GLU A 160 -21.02 -11.13 -15.29
C GLU A 160 -19.93 -12.07 -15.81
N ARG A 161 -18.74 -12.01 -15.21
CA ARG A 161 -17.59 -12.86 -15.57
C ARG A 161 -17.43 -14.12 -14.71
N GLY A 162 -18.30 -14.32 -13.71
CA GLY A 162 -18.23 -15.49 -12.82
C GLY A 162 -16.95 -15.54 -11.98
N LEU A 163 -16.43 -14.40 -11.56
CA LEU A 163 -15.18 -14.32 -10.79
C LEU A 163 -15.34 -14.95 -9.41
N SER A 164 -14.28 -15.61 -8.96
CA SER A 164 -14.20 -16.08 -7.58
C SER A 164 -14.10 -14.88 -6.63
N VAL A 165 -14.67 -14.99 -5.44
CA VAL A 165 -14.67 -13.92 -4.43
C VAL A 165 -13.95 -14.40 -3.19
N MET A 166 -13.04 -13.57 -2.68
CA MET A 166 -12.44 -13.72 -1.36
C MET A 166 -12.96 -12.62 -0.43
N ASP A 167 -13.59 -13.02 0.67
CA ASP A 167 -14.10 -12.11 1.69
C ASP A 167 -13.03 -11.74 2.71
N ALA A 168 -12.35 -10.62 2.46
CA ALA A 168 -11.32 -10.06 3.32
C ALA A 168 -11.85 -9.40 4.60
N ARG A 169 -13.17 -9.34 4.81
CA ARG A 169 -13.77 -8.85 6.09
C ARG A 169 -13.59 -9.86 7.22
N THR A 170 -13.32 -11.12 6.90
CA THR A 170 -12.95 -12.12 7.89
C THR A 170 -11.61 -11.72 8.53
N PRO A 171 -11.55 -11.47 9.84
CA PRO A 171 -10.34 -10.96 10.49
C PRO A 171 -9.12 -11.83 10.19
N GLY A 172 -8.02 -11.19 9.79
CA GLY A 172 -6.75 -11.86 9.48
C GLY A 172 -6.72 -12.65 8.16
N ARG A 173 -7.84 -12.85 7.46
CA ARG A 173 -7.85 -13.67 6.23
C ARG A 173 -6.97 -13.10 5.13
N PHE A 174 -7.05 -11.79 4.89
CA PHE A 174 -6.19 -11.14 3.91
C PHE A 174 -4.71 -11.25 4.30
N LYS A 175 -4.39 -11.03 5.59
CA LYS A 175 -3.03 -11.18 6.10
C LYS A 175 -2.50 -12.61 5.90
N SER A 176 -3.31 -13.63 6.18
CA SER A 176 -2.94 -15.03 5.94
C SER A 176 -2.69 -15.31 4.46
N ALA A 177 -3.53 -14.82 3.56
CA ALA A 177 -3.37 -14.97 2.12
C ALA A 177 -2.10 -14.28 1.59
N VAL A 178 -1.77 -13.10 2.13
CA VAL A 178 -0.52 -12.40 1.81
C VAL A 178 0.69 -13.20 2.27
N LEU A 179 0.65 -13.79 3.47
CA LEU A 179 1.74 -14.59 4.00
C LEU A 179 1.92 -15.93 3.26
N SER A 180 0.84 -16.53 2.78
CA SER A 180 0.91 -17.76 1.97
C SER A 180 1.24 -17.51 0.50
N GLY A 181 1.10 -16.26 0.03
CA GLY A 181 1.23 -15.89 -1.38
C GLY A 181 0.06 -16.36 -2.25
N GLU A 182 -1.02 -16.85 -1.66
CA GLU A 182 -2.17 -17.42 -2.38
C GLU A 182 -3.49 -16.80 -1.93
N PHE A 183 -4.22 -16.21 -2.87
CA PHE A 183 -5.53 -15.61 -2.61
C PHE A 183 -6.66 -16.56 -3.05
N VAL A 184 -7.17 -17.34 -2.10
CA VAL A 184 -8.21 -18.32 -2.35
C VAL A 184 -9.60 -17.70 -2.21
N GLY A 185 -10.33 -17.64 -3.32
CA GLY A 185 -11.74 -17.29 -3.32
C GLY A 185 -12.66 -18.50 -3.08
N GLY A 186 -13.96 -18.28 -3.19
CA GLY A 186 -15.00 -19.29 -2.94
C GLY A 186 -16.13 -18.78 -2.04
N ASP A 187 -16.02 -17.54 -1.58
CA ASP A 187 -17.09 -16.90 -0.81
C ASP A 187 -18.25 -16.50 -1.72
N PRO A 188 -19.47 -16.43 -1.17
CA PRO A 188 -20.62 -15.96 -1.93
C PRO A 188 -20.43 -14.48 -2.30
N LEU A 189 -20.58 -14.16 -3.60
CA LEU A 189 -20.61 -12.79 -4.08
C LEU A 189 -21.82 -12.06 -3.44
N PRO A 190 -21.62 -11.00 -2.64
CA PRO A 190 -22.75 -10.32 -2.01
C PRO A 190 -23.59 -9.57 -3.05
N GLU A 191 -24.86 -9.34 -2.70
CA GLU A 191 -25.65 -8.39 -3.46
C GLU A 191 -25.09 -6.99 -3.29
N PRO A 192 -25.00 -6.19 -4.38
CA PRO A 192 -24.58 -4.80 -4.27
C PRO A 192 -25.54 -4.11 -3.31
N ALA A 193 -25.00 -3.56 -2.22
CA ALA A 193 -25.81 -2.80 -1.30
C ALA A 193 -26.47 -1.70 -2.13
N LYS A 194 -27.81 -1.74 -2.19
CA LYS A 194 -28.56 -0.60 -2.70
C LYS A 194 -28.09 0.56 -1.84
N VAL A 195 -27.38 1.50 -2.44
CA VAL A 195 -27.04 2.75 -1.79
C VAL A 195 -28.35 3.51 -1.64
N THR A 196 -29.17 3.11 -0.67
CA THR A 196 -30.02 4.06 0.03
C THR A 196 -29.00 4.98 0.67
N GLY A 197 -28.72 6.11 0.01
CA GLY A 197 -27.82 7.12 0.54
C GLY A 197 -28.32 7.47 1.93
N SER A 198 -27.69 6.91 2.96
CA SER A 198 -27.88 7.31 4.34
C SER A 198 -27.22 8.67 4.45
N GLY A 199 -27.92 9.69 3.99
CA GLY A 199 -27.42 11.04 3.87
C GLY A 199 -27.94 11.76 2.64
N MET A 200 -28.11 13.06 2.83
CA MET A 200 -28.44 14.02 1.78
C MET A 200 -27.43 13.91 0.63
N SER A 201 -27.92 13.76 -0.61
CA SER A 201 -27.05 13.69 -1.79
C SER A 201 -26.14 14.93 -1.89
N ASP A 202 -24.96 14.84 -2.50
CA ASP A 202 -24.07 16.02 -2.62
C ASP A 202 -24.74 17.23 -3.27
N ARG A 203 -25.66 17.00 -4.20
CA ARG A 203 -26.47 18.06 -4.83
C ARG A 203 -27.39 18.74 -3.81
N GLU A 204 -28.02 17.94 -2.98
CA GLU A 204 -28.95 18.39 -1.95
C GLU A 204 -28.20 19.02 -0.77
N ARG A 205 -27.06 18.47 -0.36
CA ARG A 205 -26.15 19.04 0.64
C ARG A 205 -25.66 20.41 0.19
N ASN A 206 -25.20 20.53 -1.05
CA ASN A 206 -24.80 21.81 -1.62
C ASN A 206 -25.97 22.79 -1.81
N ARG A 207 -27.21 22.32 -1.90
CA ARG A 207 -28.41 23.17 -1.91
C ARG A 207 -28.66 23.74 -0.51
N VAL A 208 -28.60 22.90 0.52
CA VAL A 208 -28.81 23.31 1.92
C VAL A 208 -27.71 24.24 2.39
N ILE A 209 -26.44 23.95 2.10
CA ILE A 209 -25.32 24.84 2.47
C ILE A 209 -25.49 26.23 1.84
N ARG A 210 -25.95 26.31 0.58
CA ARG A 210 -26.20 27.61 -0.07
C ARG A 210 -27.39 28.36 0.54
N ALA A 211 -28.47 27.65 0.90
CA ALA A 211 -29.61 28.28 1.56
C ALA A 211 -29.18 28.88 2.90
N TRP A 212 -28.52 28.07 3.73
CA TRP A 212 -27.95 28.52 5.01
C TRP A 212 -26.98 29.68 4.83
N ALA A 213 -26.06 29.61 3.87
CA ALA A 213 -25.06 30.65 3.69
C ALA A 213 -25.67 31.99 3.24
N ARG A 214 -26.74 31.98 2.42
CA ARG A 214 -27.48 33.22 2.08
C ARG A 214 -28.13 33.85 3.30
N GLU A 215 -28.67 33.02 4.20
CA GLU A 215 -29.26 33.48 5.47
C GLU A 215 -28.20 34.01 6.45
N ASN A 216 -26.96 33.51 6.36
CA ASN A 216 -25.84 33.84 7.26
C ASN A 216 -24.85 34.86 6.66
N GLY A 217 -25.30 35.72 5.74
CA GLY A 217 -24.52 36.87 5.27
C GLY A 217 -23.56 36.60 4.10
N TRP A 218 -23.77 35.52 3.34
CA TRP A 218 -23.01 35.21 2.12
C TRP A 218 -23.86 35.39 0.85
N PRO A 219 -24.16 36.64 0.43
CA PRO A 219 -25.07 36.90 -0.69
C PRO A 219 -24.49 36.53 -2.06
N ASN A 220 -23.15 36.49 -2.20
CA ASN A 220 -22.45 36.35 -3.49
C ASN A 220 -22.06 34.91 -3.84
N LEU A 221 -22.80 33.91 -3.35
CA LEU A 221 -22.52 32.51 -3.64
C LEU A 221 -22.97 32.08 -5.04
N PRO A 222 -22.12 31.40 -5.83
CA PRO A 222 -22.52 30.86 -7.12
C PRO A 222 -23.73 29.92 -7.00
N VAL A 223 -24.74 30.14 -7.85
CA VAL A 223 -25.98 29.34 -7.89
C VAL A 223 -25.68 27.89 -8.30
N GLN A 224 -24.62 27.68 -9.09
CA GLN A 224 -24.18 26.39 -9.60
C GLN A 224 -22.71 26.12 -9.26
N GLY A 225 -22.27 24.87 -9.39
CA GLY A 225 -20.88 24.48 -9.16
C GLY A 225 -20.54 24.04 -7.72
N ARG A 226 -19.25 23.97 -7.39
CA ARG A 226 -18.77 23.62 -6.05
C ARG A 226 -19.00 24.77 -5.08
N VAL A 227 -19.52 24.48 -3.89
CA VAL A 227 -19.57 25.46 -2.80
C VAL A 227 -18.13 25.73 -2.32
N PRO A 228 -17.72 26.99 -2.14
CA PRO A 228 -16.43 27.37 -1.57
C PRO A 228 -16.15 26.68 -0.23
N MET A 229 -14.90 26.29 -0.01
CA MET A 229 -14.52 25.45 1.15
C MET A 229 -14.80 26.14 2.49
N ASN A 230 -14.51 27.44 2.59
CA ASN A 230 -14.79 28.26 3.77
C ASN A 230 -16.27 28.27 4.16
N VAL A 231 -17.19 28.28 3.19
CA VAL A 231 -18.64 28.24 3.43
C VAL A 231 -19.08 26.85 3.91
N ARG A 232 -18.50 25.77 3.37
CA ARG A 232 -18.78 24.41 3.87
C ARG A 232 -18.32 24.24 5.31
N HIS A 233 -17.11 24.68 5.61
CA HIS A 233 -16.54 24.58 6.95
C HIS A 233 -17.38 25.36 7.97
N ALA A 234 -17.84 26.57 7.62
CA ALA A 234 -18.71 27.36 8.49
C ALA A 234 -20.07 26.67 8.73
N TRP A 235 -20.65 26.05 7.70
CA TRP A 235 -21.88 25.26 7.84
C TRP A 235 -21.66 24.04 8.74
N GLU A 236 -20.58 23.28 8.53
CA GLU A 236 -20.24 22.11 9.36
C GLU A 236 -20.08 22.45 10.84
N LEU A 237 -19.42 23.58 11.14
CA LEU A 237 -19.33 24.10 12.51
C LEU A 237 -20.71 24.42 13.09
N SER A 238 -21.59 25.09 12.32
CA SER A 238 -22.95 25.41 12.77
C SER A 238 -23.80 24.16 13.06
N GLN A 239 -23.56 23.06 12.34
CA GLN A 239 -24.28 21.81 12.55
C GLN A 239 -23.78 21.06 13.80
N ARG A 240 -22.48 21.18 14.13
CA ARG A 240 -21.91 20.62 15.37
C ARG A 240 -22.47 21.32 16.60
N ASP A 241 -22.47 22.65 16.60
CA ASP A 241 -23.02 23.44 17.71
C ASP A 241 -24.52 23.16 17.93
N ALA A 242 -25.30 22.98 16.84
CA ALA A 242 -26.72 22.63 16.92
C ALA A 242 -26.97 21.19 17.44
N SER A 243 -26.03 20.27 17.24
CA SER A 243 -26.10 18.90 17.74
C SER A 243 -25.72 18.80 19.22
N GLU A 244 -24.75 19.61 19.68
CA GLU A 244 -24.35 19.67 21.08
C GLU A 244 -25.43 20.34 21.96
N GLY A 245 -26.13 21.35 21.44
CA GLY A 245 -27.27 21.97 22.14
C GLY A 245 -28.50 21.06 22.32
N LYS A 246 -28.66 20.03 21.47
CA LYS A 246 -29.74 19.03 21.61
C LYS A 246 -29.43 17.93 22.63
N ALA A 247 -28.16 17.70 22.97
CA ALA A 247 -27.76 16.68 23.94
C ALA A 247 -27.92 17.14 25.40
N VAL A 248 -28.03 18.46 25.65
CA VAL A 248 -28.13 19.04 27.00
C VAL A 248 -29.58 19.27 27.45
N ALA A 249 -30.56 19.08 26.55
CA ALA A 249 -31.97 19.32 26.81
C ALA A 249 -32.83 18.03 26.95
N ALA A 250 -32.19 16.88 27.16
CA ALA A 250 -32.86 15.58 27.36
C ALA A 250 -32.72 15.09 28.80
#